data_AF-A0AAD4E143-F1
#
_entry.id   AF-A0AAD4E143-F1
#
_cell.length_a   1.000
_cell.length_b   1.000
_cell.length_c   1.000
_cell.angle_alpha   90.00
_cell.angle_beta   90.00
_cell.angle_gamma   90.00
#
_symmetry.space_group_name_H-M   'P 1'
#
loop_
_entity.id
_entity.type
_entity.pdbx_description
1 polymer ?
#
loop_
_entity_poly.entity_id
_entity_poly.type
_entity_poly.pdbx_seq_one_letter_code
_entity_poly.pdbx_strand_id
1 'polypeptide(L)'
;MRDWLKHLYEAINPPLFIQGSPADLDLSLMPLRLDGMKVVKLWICESFYSLHPFHTQAEFLTALMGITSLSFAFDRDNALAYISRAKCTISGPLELFRKRDNRYMVLELLSSSRGASRGSISSGIMYLLHVLDNRLYANLSVLCDCIEDVCGAFIINWRIDPHLNEFPLHNAVLPCNWLLFPHKFTTEKKTNLFLMGELLDEIARLVEALRVEAGMGESFNFSEIRDHNWADFLWLNYAKFTPILRNVFISRICRVLCLIAHNISNRTLRSKVDNIILSLHTNDPPSNGHPVNYRKLVDDVVRYTTPLPGLAPPPDGYLRALLVFDDNKGVGNLLVYEKTIEIPQLLSSYTVITQPAMIVEAPTSARRVKHPKNLPEVTRHNEKEMTEPQPQEFEGEEEREEDVTANADTETRQVSETLDEAATLLAPDLDESLPTNGPSVEEQEAACNIQNVYRRYVRRRSSRAVNAEIDAIFMACLKQTQSPEWRPGYYSLLFLGPLPHLLVCLERGIALTHAAKTKTKVLFNKESHEKLEELGKQRSGIATLLKKGSKLRKQLEPSSSTHRARDIDALRSGVLEVEEFMQGVPSSMKDMQSDFQIAYKGIVTKKVHAGEKKKPPLNVEV
;
A
#
# COMPACT_ATOMS: atom_id res chain seq x y z
N MET A 1 -9.13 7.87 1.86
CA MET A 1 -9.53 6.45 2.00
C MET A 1 -8.95 5.58 0.89
N ARG A 2 -9.18 5.89 -0.39
CA ARG A 2 -8.59 5.14 -1.52
C ARG A 2 -7.06 5.02 -1.43
N ASP A 3 -6.37 6.09 -1.04
CA ASP A 3 -4.91 6.03 -0.82
C ASP A 3 -4.53 5.02 0.27
N TRP A 4 -5.28 4.94 1.37
CA TRP A 4 -5.00 3.96 2.44
C TRP A 4 -5.23 2.52 1.97
N LEU A 5 -6.29 2.25 1.21
CA LEU A 5 -6.50 0.92 0.62
C LEU A 5 -5.41 0.54 -0.37
N LYS A 6 -4.90 1.52 -1.12
CA LYS A 6 -3.77 1.34 -2.03
C LYS A 6 -2.49 0.96 -1.26
N HIS A 7 -2.17 1.66 -0.17
CA HIS A 7 -1.04 1.30 0.69
C HIS A 7 -1.24 -0.08 1.35
N LEU A 8 -2.46 -0.39 1.80
CA LEU A 8 -2.80 -1.69 2.35
C LEU A 8 -2.59 -2.80 1.31
N TYR A 9 -3.06 -2.59 0.08
CA TYR A 9 -2.86 -3.51 -1.03
C TYR A 9 -1.38 -3.77 -1.30
N GLU A 10 -0.56 -2.71 -1.40
CA GLU A 10 0.88 -2.82 -1.64
C GLU A 10 1.62 -3.50 -0.48
N ALA A 11 1.17 -3.31 0.76
CA ALA A 11 1.74 -3.96 1.93
C ALA A 11 1.47 -5.47 1.95
N ILE A 12 0.29 -5.89 1.47
CA ILE A 12 -0.14 -7.29 1.44
C ILE A 12 0.38 -8.01 0.18
N ASN A 13 0.57 -7.28 -0.91
CA ASN A 13 1.06 -7.81 -2.19
C ASN A 13 2.35 -7.09 -2.59
N PRO A 14 3.46 -7.33 -1.88
CA PRO A 14 4.72 -6.70 -2.23
C PRO A 14 5.24 -7.24 -3.58
N PRO A 15 5.91 -6.41 -4.41
CA PRO A 15 6.43 -6.86 -5.71
C PRO A 15 7.49 -7.96 -5.63
N LEU A 16 8.17 -8.09 -4.47
CA LEU A 16 9.21 -9.08 -4.23
C LEU A 16 8.70 -10.14 -3.24
N PHE A 17 8.75 -11.41 -3.62
CA PHE A 17 8.28 -12.53 -2.79
C PHE A 17 9.01 -12.62 -1.43
N ILE A 18 10.27 -12.18 -1.36
CA ILE A 18 11.05 -12.15 -0.11
C ILE A 18 10.50 -11.16 0.93
N GLN A 19 9.64 -10.23 0.53
CA GLN A 19 8.99 -9.28 1.42
C GLN A 19 7.74 -9.85 2.09
N GLY A 20 7.42 -11.12 1.80
CA GLY A 20 6.23 -11.81 2.29
C GLY A 20 5.08 -11.78 1.29
N SER A 21 3.95 -12.30 1.73
CA SER A 21 2.75 -12.49 0.95
C SER A 21 1.52 -12.44 1.86
N PRO A 22 0.29 -12.45 1.30
CA PRO A 22 -0.91 -12.55 2.12
C PRO A 22 -0.97 -13.84 2.96
N ALA A 23 -0.19 -14.87 2.61
CA ALA A 23 -0.14 -16.13 3.35
C ALA A 23 0.64 -15.99 4.66
N ASP A 24 1.52 -14.99 4.75
CA ASP A 24 2.35 -14.69 5.91
C ASP A 24 1.64 -13.72 6.88
N LEU A 25 0.43 -13.27 6.53
CA LEU A 25 -0.33 -12.30 7.32
C LEU A 25 -0.99 -13.00 8.52
N ASP A 26 -0.42 -12.81 9.70
CA ASP A 26 -1.07 -13.21 10.95
C ASP A 26 -1.88 -12.05 11.56
N LEU A 27 -3.20 -12.09 11.31
CA LEU A 27 -4.15 -11.12 11.88
C LEU A 27 -4.25 -11.19 13.41
N SER A 28 -3.76 -12.26 14.04
CA SER A 28 -3.76 -12.40 15.49
C SER A 28 -2.78 -11.44 16.18
N LEU A 29 -1.70 -11.08 15.48
CA LEU A 29 -0.68 -10.15 15.96
C LEU A 29 -1.10 -8.67 15.84
N MET A 30 -2.20 -8.37 15.16
CA MET A 30 -2.65 -7.00 14.94
C MET A 30 -3.48 -6.46 16.13
N PRO A 31 -3.06 -5.36 16.78
CA PRO A 31 -3.88 -4.70 17.79
C PRO A 31 -5.16 -4.14 17.15
N LEU A 32 -6.27 -4.17 17.88
CA LEU A 32 -7.59 -3.67 17.42
C LEU A 32 -8.09 -4.34 16.12
N ARG A 33 -7.64 -5.56 15.79
CA ARG A 33 -7.96 -6.26 14.53
C ARG A 33 -9.44 -6.23 14.14
N LEU A 34 -10.36 -6.40 15.09
CA LEU A 34 -11.80 -6.45 14.79
C LEU A 34 -12.33 -5.09 14.35
N ASP A 35 -11.90 -4.01 15.01
CA ASP A 35 -12.34 -2.66 14.67
C ASP A 35 -11.63 -2.15 13.42
N GLY A 36 -10.33 -2.41 13.30
CA GLY A 36 -9.57 -2.15 12.07
C GLY A 36 -10.17 -2.87 10.86
N MET A 37 -10.56 -4.13 11.01
CA MET A 37 -11.18 -4.89 9.92
C MET A 37 -12.54 -4.32 9.53
N LYS A 38 -13.38 -3.90 10.48
CA LYS A 38 -14.66 -3.21 10.16
C LYS A 38 -14.40 -1.95 9.32
N VAL A 39 -13.40 -1.15 9.69
CA VAL A 39 -13.01 0.06 8.96
C VAL A 39 -12.52 -0.28 7.55
N VAL A 40 -11.66 -1.29 7.41
CA VAL A 40 -11.17 -1.75 6.09
C VAL A 40 -12.33 -2.22 5.20
N LYS A 41 -13.26 -3.03 5.74
CA LYS A 41 -14.45 -3.48 5.01
C LYS A 41 -15.32 -2.32 4.54
N LEU A 42 -15.56 -1.35 5.43
CA LEU A 42 -16.32 -0.14 5.09
C LEU A 42 -15.63 0.66 3.98
N TRP A 43 -14.31 0.88 4.10
CA TRP A 43 -13.53 1.59 3.09
C TRP A 43 -13.54 0.87 1.74
N ILE A 44 -13.44 -0.47 1.72
CA ILE A 44 -13.55 -1.27 0.49
C ILE A 44 -14.92 -1.05 -0.17
N CYS A 45 -16.00 -1.16 0.61
CA CYS A 45 -17.37 -0.96 0.15
C CYS A 45 -17.59 0.45 -0.43
N GLU A 46 -17.23 1.50 0.32
CA GLU A 46 -17.33 2.90 -0.13
C GLU A 46 -16.45 3.17 -1.36
N SER A 47 -15.26 2.56 -1.41
CA SER A 47 -14.37 2.70 -2.57
C SER A 47 -15.01 2.11 -3.83
N PHE A 48 -15.69 0.96 -3.73
CA PHE A 48 -16.47 0.42 -4.84
C PHE A 48 -17.59 1.35 -5.32
N TYR A 49 -18.34 1.98 -4.40
CA TYR A 49 -19.39 2.94 -4.78
C TYR A 49 -18.85 4.23 -5.41
N SER A 50 -17.63 4.63 -5.02
CA SER A 50 -16.95 5.80 -5.58
C SER A 50 -16.15 5.51 -6.85
N LEU A 51 -16.03 4.25 -7.30
CA LEU A 51 -15.37 3.88 -8.55
C LEU A 51 -16.22 4.31 -9.74
N HIS A 52 -15.69 5.24 -10.54
CA HIS A 52 -16.37 5.74 -11.73
C HIS A 52 -15.55 5.40 -12.99
N PRO A 53 -16.10 4.58 -13.91
CA PRO A 53 -15.35 4.14 -15.09
C PRO A 53 -15.09 5.25 -16.14
N PHE A 54 -15.66 6.45 -15.98
CA PHE A 54 -15.60 7.54 -16.96
C PHE A 54 -14.70 8.72 -16.54
N HIS A 55 -14.24 8.80 -15.29
CA HIS A 55 -13.55 10.01 -14.78
C HIS A 55 -12.03 9.91 -14.83
N THR A 56 -11.45 8.71 -14.70
CA THR A 56 -9.99 8.52 -14.67
C THR A 56 -9.62 7.11 -15.11
N GLN A 57 -9.60 6.86 -16.42
CA GLN A 57 -9.41 5.51 -16.96
C GLN A 57 -8.11 4.84 -16.48
N ALA A 58 -7.04 5.63 -16.31
CA ALA A 58 -5.73 5.15 -15.86
C ALA A 58 -5.68 4.64 -14.40
N GLU A 59 -6.48 5.25 -13.53
CA GLU A 59 -6.59 4.83 -12.14
C GLU A 59 -7.71 3.82 -11.93
N PHE A 60 -8.73 3.85 -12.79
CA PHE A 60 -9.93 3.03 -12.66
C PHE A 60 -9.60 1.53 -12.65
N LEU A 61 -8.85 1.03 -13.64
CA LEU A 61 -8.54 -0.41 -13.72
C LEU A 61 -7.66 -0.86 -12.56
N THR A 62 -6.64 -0.07 -12.23
CA THR A 62 -5.76 -0.30 -11.08
C THR A 62 -6.55 -0.40 -9.77
N ALA A 63 -7.40 0.59 -9.53
CA ALA A 63 -8.22 0.64 -8.33
C ALA A 63 -9.27 -0.48 -8.32
N LEU A 64 -9.88 -0.79 -9.47
CA LEU A 64 -10.83 -1.88 -9.61
C LEU A 64 -10.18 -3.23 -9.27
N MET A 65 -9.03 -3.56 -9.86
CA MET A 65 -8.30 -4.81 -9.58
C MET A 65 -7.90 -4.89 -8.09
N GLY A 66 -7.30 -3.82 -7.55
CA GLY A 66 -6.86 -3.79 -6.15
C GLY A 66 -8.01 -3.92 -5.15
N ILE A 67 -9.09 -3.13 -5.31
CA ILE A 67 -10.25 -3.17 -4.42
C ILE A 67 -11.02 -4.50 -4.58
N THR A 68 -11.08 -5.07 -5.79
CA THR A 68 -11.67 -6.40 -6.01
C THR A 68 -10.90 -7.46 -5.24
N SER A 69 -9.57 -7.48 -5.35
CA SER A 69 -8.71 -8.41 -4.61
C SER A 69 -8.92 -8.26 -3.09
N LEU A 70 -8.88 -7.04 -2.56
CA LEU A 70 -9.13 -6.76 -1.13
C LEU A 70 -10.53 -7.19 -0.69
N SER A 71 -11.56 -6.99 -1.53
CA SER A 71 -12.93 -7.37 -1.20
C SER A 71 -13.09 -8.87 -1.01
N PHE A 72 -12.46 -9.68 -1.85
CA PHE A 72 -12.52 -11.14 -1.74
C PHE A 72 -11.56 -11.69 -0.67
N ALA A 73 -10.50 -10.96 -0.32
CA ALA A 73 -9.61 -11.30 0.78
C ALA A 73 -10.24 -11.01 2.16
N PHE A 74 -10.88 -9.86 2.34
CA PHE A 74 -11.32 -9.38 3.66
C PHE A 74 -12.83 -9.40 3.90
N ASP A 75 -13.66 -9.33 2.86
CA ASP A 75 -15.12 -9.20 3.01
C ASP A 75 -15.93 -10.08 2.07
N ARG A 76 -15.41 -11.29 1.81
CA ARG A 76 -15.96 -12.22 0.82
C ARG A 76 -17.47 -12.44 0.92
N ASP A 77 -18.00 -12.55 2.13
CA ASP A 77 -19.42 -12.84 2.36
C ASP A 77 -20.34 -11.70 1.93
N ASN A 78 -19.90 -10.44 2.09
CA ASN A 78 -20.69 -9.26 1.74
C ASN A 78 -20.31 -8.67 0.37
N ALA A 79 -19.14 -9.04 -0.17
CA ALA A 79 -18.57 -8.49 -1.39
C ALA A 79 -19.58 -8.41 -2.55
N LEU A 80 -20.30 -9.51 -2.78
CA LEU A 80 -21.27 -9.59 -3.87
C LEU A 80 -22.41 -8.57 -3.75
N ALA A 81 -22.85 -8.28 -2.53
CA ALA A 81 -24.00 -7.41 -2.29
C ALA A 81 -23.71 -5.95 -2.64
N TYR A 82 -22.52 -5.44 -2.30
CA TYR A 82 -22.15 -4.07 -2.65
C TYR A 82 -21.53 -3.96 -4.05
N ILE A 83 -20.77 -4.95 -4.52
CA ILE A 83 -20.21 -4.95 -5.88
C ILE A 83 -21.32 -4.87 -6.92
N SER A 84 -22.39 -5.68 -6.78
CA SER A 84 -23.52 -5.67 -7.72
C SER A 84 -24.30 -4.35 -7.77
N ARG A 85 -24.13 -3.48 -6.76
CA ARG A 85 -24.74 -2.15 -6.68
C ARG A 85 -23.80 -1.04 -7.15
N ALA A 86 -22.52 -1.35 -7.37
CA ALA A 86 -21.54 -0.35 -7.78
C ALA A 86 -21.78 0.09 -9.23
N LYS A 87 -21.70 1.40 -9.47
CA LYS A 87 -21.94 2.02 -10.80
C LYS A 87 -21.07 1.40 -11.89
N CYS A 88 -19.83 1.04 -11.55
CA CYS A 88 -18.88 0.44 -12.48
C CYS A 88 -19.30 -0.95 -13.00
N THR A 89 -20.31 -1.60 -12.41
CA THR A 89 -20.82 -2.90 -12.89
C THR A 89 -21.97 -2.77 -13.89
N ILE A 90 -22.63 -1.61 -13.92
CA ILE A 90 -23.83 -1.36 -14.74
C ILE A 90 -23.43 -0.87 -16.13
N SER A 91 -22.48 0.06 -16.20
CA SER A 91 -22.01 0.65 -17.45
C SER A 91 -20.54 1.03 -17.38
N GLY A 92 -19.91 1.18 -18.54
CA GLY A 92 -18.55 1.64 -18.70
C GLY A 92 -18.33 2.27 -20.08
N PRO A 93 -17.17 2.90 -20.31
CA PRO A 93 -16.82 3.43 -21.62
C PRO A 93 -16.49 2.29 -22.60
N LEU A 94 -16.55 2.58 -23.90
CA LEU A 94 -16.51 1.57 -24.97
C LEU A 94 -15.21 0.76 -24.99
N GLU A 95 -14.11 1.32 -24.51
CA GLU A 95 -12.80 0.67 -24.42
C GLU A 95 -12.80 -0.52 -23.45
N LEU A 96 -13.75 -0.56 -22.50
CA LEU A 96 -13.91 -1.67 -21.57
C LEU A 96 -14.81 -2.80 -22.13
N PHE A 97 -15.33 -2.64 -23.34
CA PHE A 97 -16.11 -3.64 -24.03
C PHE A 97 -15.26 -4.34 -25.07
N ARG A 98 -15.27 -5.68 -25.06
CA ARG A 98 -14.62 -6.44 -26.11
C ARG A 98 -15.39 -6.27 -27.41
N LYS A 99 -14.71 -5.80 -28.47
CA LYS A 99 -15.32 -5.51 -29.78
C LYS A 99 -16.02 -6.71 -30.43
N ARG A 100 -15.50 -7.93 -30.21
CA ARG A 100 -15.97 -9.14 -30.89
C ARG A 100 -17.37 -9.59 -30.45
N ASP A 101 -17.68 -9.46 -29.17
CA ASP A 101 -18.92 -10.01 -28.58
C ASP A 101 -19.60 -9.06 -27.58
N ASN A 102 -19.15 -7.81 -27.54
CA ASN A 102 -19.69 -6.74 -26.71
C ASN A 102 -19.77 -7.11 -25.21
N ARG A 103 -18.86 -7.97 -24.74
CA ARG A 103 -18.77 -8.32 -23.31
C ARG A 103 -18.00 -7.28 -22.53
N TYR A 104 -18.53 -6.98 -21.35
CA TYR A 104 -17.96 -5.98 -20.46
C TYR A 104 -16.88 -6.59 -19.57
N MET A 105 -15.64 -6.13 -19.71
CA MET A 105 -14.47 -6.74 -19.05
C MET A 105 -14.53 -6.68 -17.52
N VAL A 106 -15.20 -5.67 -16.94
CA VAL A 106 -15.36 -5.56 -15.48
C VAL A 106 -16.11 -6.77 -14.94
N LEU A 107 -17.13 -7.24 -15.66
CA LEU A 107 -17.87 -8.45 -15.28
C LEU A 107 -17.01 -9.71 -15.45
N GLU A 108 -16.09 -9.73 -16.42
CA GLU A 108 -15.14 -10.83 -16.60
C GLU A 108 -14.15 -10.92 -15.42
N LEU A 109 -13.58 -9.79 -14.97
CA LEU A 109 -12.74 -9.72 -13.76
C LEU A 109 -13.49 -10.18 -12.51
N LEU A 110 -14.70 -9.68 -12.29
CA LEU A 110 -15.51 -10.02 -11.11
C LEU A 110 -15.95 -11.49 -11.14
N SER A 111 -16.30 -12.02 -12.32
CA SER A 111 -16.60 -13.44 -12.52
C SER A 111 -15.40 -14.32 -12.19
N SER A 112 -14.20 -13.89 -12.61
CA SER A 112 -12.95 -14.60 -12.31
C SER A 112 -12.65 -14.61 -10.81
N SER A 113 -12.62 -13.43 -10.18
CA SER A 113 -12.31 -13.25 -8.76
C SER A 113 -13.29 -13.97 -7.82
N ARG A 114 -14.56 -14.09 -8.24
CA ARG A 114 -15.57 -14.85 -7.50
C ARG A 114 -15.33 -16.36 -7.56
N GLY A 115 -14.83 -16.86 -8.69
CA GLY A 115 -14.58 -18.30 -8.92
C GLY A 115 -15.83 -19.20 -8.91
N ALA A 116 -17.04 -18.64 -8.93
CA ALA A 116 -18.28 -19.41 -8.75
C ALA A 116 -18.79 -20.10 -10.02
N SER A 117 -18.34 -19.67 -11.21
CA SER A 117 -18.82 -20.20 -12.49
C SER A 117 -17.82 -21.18 -13.11
N ARG A 118 -18.31 -22.16 -13.89
CA ARG A 118 -17.44 -23.07 -14.67
C ARG A 118 -16.50 -22.33 -15.64
N GLY A 119 -16.89 -21.13 -16.07
CA GLY A 119 -16.13 -20.30 -17.00
C GLY A 119 -15.24 -19.23 -16.34
N SER A 120 -15.13 -19.20 -15.01
CA SER A 120 -14.43 -18.12 -14.28
C SER A 120 -12.95 -17.98 -14.63
N ILE A 121 -12.24 -19.08 -14.91
CA ILE A 121 -10.85 -19.04 -15.40
C ILE A 121 -10.79 -18.40 -16.78
N SER A 122 -11.65 -18.84 -17.71
CA SER A 122 -11.73 -18.25 -19.05
C SER A 122 -12.10 -16.77 -18.98
N SER A 123 -12.98 -16.35 -18.07
CA SER A 123 -13.28 -14.93 -17.84
C SER A 123 -12.03 -14.16 -17.40
N GLY A 124 -11.23 -14.71 -16.50
CA GLY A 124 -9.97 -14.09 -16.07
C GLY A 124 -8.95 -13.96 -17.20
N ILE A 125 -8.79 -15.02 -17.99
CA ILE A 125 -7.90 -15.00 -19.17
C ILE A 125 -8.38 -13.96 -20.18
N MET A 126 -9.66 -13.95 -20.52
CA MET A 126 -10.22 -13.00 -21.49
C MET A 126 -10.12 -11.54 -20.99
N TYR A 127 -10.26 -11.32 -19.69
CA TYR A 127 -10.02 -10.01 -19.08
C TYR A 127 -8.57 -9.57 -19.28
N LEU A 128 -7.59 -10.43 -18.95
CA LEU A 128 -6.17 -10.15 -19.10
C LEU A 128 -5.79 -9.91 -20.57
N LEU A 129 -6.28 -10.76 -21.49
CA LEU A 129 -6.11 -10.58 -22.93
C LEU A 129 -6.62 -9.20 -23.36
N HIS A 130 -7.82 -8.81 -22.93
CA HIS A 130 -8.38 -7.51 -23.29
C HIS A 130 -7.55 -6.34 -22.73
N VAL A 131 -7.06 -6.42 -21.49
CA VAL A 131 -6.17 -5.40 -20.90
C VAL A 131 -4.87 -5.28 -21.70
N LEU A 132 -4.22 -6.41 -22.02
CA LEU A 132 -2.92 -6.46 -22.69
C LEU A 132 -3.02 -6.08 -24.17
N ASP A 133 -3.96 -6.66 -24.91
CA ASP A 133 -4.15 -6.38 -26.35
C ASP A 133 -4.55 -4.93 -26.62
N ASN A 134 -5.41 -4.35 -25.78
CA ASN A 134 -5.85 -2.97 -25.93
C ASN A 134 -4.93 -1.97 -25.19
N ARG A 135 -3.85 -2.46 -24.56
CA ARG A 135 -2.87 -1.64 -23.81
C ARG A 135 -3.56 -0.68 -22.83
N LEU A 136 -4.52 -1.22 -22.06
CA LEU A 136 -5.28 -0.41 -21.13
C LEU A 136 -4.41 -0.03 -19.93
N TYR A 137 -4.52 1.24 -19.51
CA TYR A 137 -3.70 1.78 -18.44
C TYR A 137 -3.90 1.01 -17.13
N ALA A 138 -2.82 0.46 -16.60
CA ALA A 138 -2.82 -0.34 -15.38
C ALA A 138 -1.49 -0.25 -14.64
N ASN A 139 -1.54 -0.33 -13.31
CA ASN A 139 -0.36 -0.51 -12.51
C ASN A 139 0.22 -1.92 -12.74
N LEU A 140 1.51 -1.99 -13.04
CA LEU A 140 2.16 -3.26 -13.38
C LEU A 140 2.15 -4.27 -12.23
N SER A 141 2.30 -3.82 -10.98
CA SER A 141 2.26 -4.73 -9.82
C SER A 141 0.91 -5.40 -9.69
N VAL A 142 -0.16 -4.60 -9.72
CA VAL A 142 -1.55 -5.08 -9.63
C VAL A 142 -1.90 -6.00 -10.80
N LEU A 143 -1.38 -5.68 -12.00
CA LEU A 143 -1.55 -6.53 -13.19
C LEU A 143 -0.84 -7.88 -13.02
N CYS A 144 0.39 -7.90 -12.51
CA CYS A 144 1.10 -9.14 -12.18
C CYS A 144 0.36 -9.95 -11.12
N ASP A 145 -0.19 -9.31 -10.08
CA ASP A 145 -1.02 -9.98 -9.07
C ASP A 145 -2.25 -10.67 -9.73
N CYS A 146 -2.87 -10.01 -10.70
CA CYS A 146 -3.99 -10.59 -11.46
C CYS A 146 -3.57 -11.74 -12.37
N ILE A 147 -2.44 -11.63 -13.07
CA ILE A 147 -1.86 -12.71 -13.88
C ILE A 147 -1.58 -13.94 -13.00
N GLU A 148 -0.94 -13.73 -11.86
CA GLU A 148 -0.64 -14.80 -10.89
C GLU A 148 -1.91 -15.48 -10.38
N ASP A 149 -2.95 -14.72 -10.04
CA ASP A 149 -4.20 -15.27 -9.56
C ASP A 149 -4.88 -16.17 -10.61
N VAL A 150 -4.97 -15.70 -11.86
CA VAL A 150 -5.55 -16.44 -12.99
C VAL A 150 -4.73 -17.69 -13.33
N CYS A 151 -3.40 -17.57 -13.40
CA CYS A 151 -2.50 -18.69 -13.66
C CYS A 151 -2.55 -19.73 -12.54
N GLY A 152 -2.60 -19.29 -11.28
CA GLY A 152 -2.78 -20.18 -10.13
C GLY A 152 -4.12 -20.91 -10.14
N ALA A 153 -5.22 -20.19 -10.43
CA ALA A 153 -6.53 -20.81 -10.60
C ALA A 153 -6.55 -21.84 -11.75
N PHE A 154 -5.88 -21.55 -12.86
CA PHE A 154 -5.73 -22.47 -13.98
C PHE A 154 -4.96 -23.74 -13.58
N ILE A 155 -3.78 -23.61 -12.96
CA ILE A 155 -2.96 -24.76 -12.55
C ILE A 155 -3.72 -25.63 -11.54
N ILE A 156 -4.35 -25.01 -10.53
CA ILE A 156 -5.11 -25.74 -9.51
C ILE A 156 -6.24 -26.55 -10.16
N ASN A 157 -7.03 -25.93 -11.05
CA ASN A 157 -8.15 -26.63 -11.68
C ASN A 157 -7.67 -27.68 -12.71
N TRP A 158 -6.56 -27.42 -13.41
CA TRP A 158 -5.92 -28.40 -14.27
C TRP A 158 -5.47 -29.65 -13.50
N ARG A 159 -4.94 -29.47 -12.28
CA ARG A 159 -4.41 -30.56 -11.45
C ARG A 159 -5.44 -31.24 -10.55
N ILE A 160 -6.61 -30.63 -10.35
CA ILE A 160 -7.74 -31.26 -9.63
C ILE A 160 -8.61 -32.07 -10.58
N ASP A 161 -8.62 -31.76 -11.88
CA ASP A 161 -9.46 -32.47 -12.86
C ASP A 161 -9.15 -33.99 -12.86
N PRO A 162 -10.12 -34.83 -12.46
CA PRO A 162 -9.93 -36.27 -12.36
C PRO A 162 -9.80 -36.95 -13.73
N HIS A 163 -10.21 -36.29 -14.82
CA HIS A 163 -10.01 -36.79 -16.17
C HIS A 163 -8.56 -36.63 -16.64
N LEU A 164 -7.83 -35.69 -16.04
CA LEU A 164 -6.45 -35.37 -16.41
C LEU A 164 -5.43 -35.93 -15.42
N ASN A 165 -5.82 -36.19 -14.16
CA ASN A 165 -4.90 -36.61 -13.11
C ASN A 165 -5.54 -37.70 -12.24
N GLU A 166 -4.79 -38.78 -12.03
CA GLU A 166 -5.19 -39.88 -11.13
C GLU A 166 -5.18 -39.45 -9.65
N PHE A 167 -4.22 -38.60 -9.27
CA PHE A 167 -4.07 -38.06 -7.93
C PHE A 167 -4.14 -36.53 -7.96
N PRO A 168 -5.28 -35.92 -7.58
CA PRO A 168 -5.46 -34.47 -7.59
C PRO A 168 -4.33 -33.76 -6.86
N LEU A 169 -3.71 -32.75 -7.48
CA LEU A 169 -2.60 -31.93 -6.94
C LEU A 169 -1.35 -32.70 -6.44
N HIS A 170 -1.26 -34.01 -6.61
CA HIS A 170 -0.06 -34.76 -6.22
C HIS A 170 1.16 -34.29 -7.02
N ASN A 171 2.29 -34.00 -6.35
CA ASN A 171 3.49 -33.38 -6.94
C ASN A 171 3.21 -32.03 -7.64
N ALA A 172 2.17 -31.30 -7.24
CA ALA A 172 1.99 -29.92 -7.66
C ALA A 172 2.83 -29.01 -6.76
N VAL A 173 3.54 -28.06 -7.35
CA VAL A 173 4.32 -27.05 -6.62
C VAL A 173 3.69 -25.70 -6.88
N LEU A 174 3.19 -25.06 -5.83
CA LEU A 174 2.45 -23.80 -5.90
C LEU A 174 2.86 -22.86 -4.77
N PRO A 175 2.96 -21.55 -5.03
CA PRO A 175 3.09 -20.55 -3.98
C PRO A 175 1.95 -20.61 -2.96
N CYS A 176 2.25 -20.45 -1.66
CA CYS A 176 1.23 -20.51 -0.61
C CYS A 176 0.11 -19.47 -0.82
N ASN A 177 0.44 -18.26 -1.26
CA ASN A 177 -0.54 -17.21 -1.56
C ASN A 177 -1.56 -17.61 -2.63
N TRP A 178 -1.21 -18.53 -3.55
CA TRP A 178 -2.14 -18.99 -4.58
C TRP A 178 -3.19 -19.95 -4.04
N LEU A 179 -2.92 -20.60 -2.90
CA LEU A 179 -3.75 -21.61 -2.26
C LEU A 179 -4.72 -21.03 -1.22
N LEU A 180 -4.57 -19.77 -0.84
CA LEU A 180 -5.37 -19.14 0.23
C LEU A 180 -6.85 -19.02 -0.08
N PHE A 181 -7.22 -18.98 -1.37
CA PHE A 181 -8.57 -18.61 -1.76
C PHE A 181 -9.44 -19.84 -2.03
N PRO A 182 -10.47 -20.13 -1.21
CA PRO A 182 -11.25 -21.36 -1.35
C PRO A 182 -12.02 -21.45 -2.67
N HIS A 183 -12.36 -20.32 -3.30
CA HIS A 183 -13.07 -20.31 -4.59
C HIS A 183 -12.29 -21.05 -5.69
N LYS A 184 -10.98 -21.24 -5.56
CA LYS A 184 -10.17 -21.99 -6.52
C LYS A 184 -10.45 -23.50 -6.49
N PHE A 185 -11.02 -24.02 -5.40
CA PHE A 185 -11.25 -25.45 -5.14
C PHE A 185 -12.73 -25.89 -5.18
N THR A 186 -13.68 -24.95 -5.15
CA THR A 186 -15.11 -25.25 -4.86
C THR A 186 -15.95 -25.70 -6.06
N THR A 187 -15.49 -25.50 -7.29
CA THR A 187 -16.26 -25.77 -8.51
C THR A 187 -15.37 -26.37 -9.58
N GLU A 188 -15.89 -27.35 -10.33
CA GLU A 188 -15.24 -27.87 -11.53
C GLU A 188 -15.23 -26.76 -12.60
N LYS A 189 -14.07 -26.16 -12.82
CA LYS A 189 -13.89 -25.10 -13.81
C LYS A 189 -13.33 -25.68 -15.09
N LYS A 190 -13.88 -25.22 -16.21
CA LYS A 190 -13.38 -25.60 -17.53
C LYS A 190 -12.07 -24.87 -17.80
N THR A 191 -10.97 -25.62 -17.86
CA THR A 191 -9.68 -25.11 -18.34
C THR A 191 -9.63 -25.13 -19.86
N ASN A 192 -9.24 -24.02 -20.47
CA ASN A 192 -9.08 -23.92 -21.92
C ASN A 192 -7.60 -23.67 -22.27
N LEU A 193 -6.93 -24.72 -22.76
CA LEU A 193 -5.52 -24.67 -23.16
C LEU A 193 -5.25 -23.67 -24.28
N PHE A 194 -6.19 -23.51 -25.21
CA PHE A 194 -6.05 -22.53 -26.30
C PHE A 194 -6.00 -21.12 -25.73
N LEU A 195 -6.96 -20.75 -24.87
CA LEU A 195 -6.96 -19.44 -24.22
C LEU A 195 -5.72 -19.19 -23.36
N MET A 196 -5.26 -20.21 -22.63
CA MET A 196 -3.99 -20.10 -21.89
C MET A 196 -2.81 -19.89 -22.83
N GLY A 197 -2.80 -20.57 -23.98
CA GLY A 197 -1.80 -20.36 -25.02
C GLY A 197 -1.78 -18.93 -25.55
N GLU A 198 -2.94 -18.32 -25.79
CA GLU A 198 -3.04 -16.90 -26.19
C GLU A 198 -2.54 -15.97 -25.08
N LEU A 199 -2.88 -16.26 -23.82
CA LEU A 199 -2.39 -15.47 -22.69
C LEU A 199 -0.87 -15.53 -22.56
N LEU A 200 -0.25 -16.70 -22.79
CA LEU A 200 1.20 -16.82 -22.81
C LEU A 200 1.84 -15.99 -23.92
N ASP A 201 1.18 -15.84 -25.07
CA ASP A 201 1.67 -14.96 -26.14
C ASP A 201 1.62 -13.48 -25.72
N GLU A 202 0.57 -13.05 -25.04
CA GLU A 202 0.52 -11.69 -24.46
C GLU A 202 1.57 -11.46 -23.38
N ILE A 203 1.77 -12.46 -22.51
CA ILE A 203 2.82 -12.40 -21.49
C ILE A 203 4.20 -12.31 -22.14
N ALA A 204 4.44 -13.01 -23.25
CA ALA A 204 5.67 -12.91 -24.03
C ALA A 204 5.89 -11.47 -24.53
N ARG A 205 4.87 -10.84 -25.10
CA ARG A 205 4.93 -9.43 -25.55
C ARG A 205 5.17 -8.47 -24.39
N LEU A 206 4.52 -8.70 -23.25
CA LEU A 206 4.71 -7.89 -22.03
C LEU A 206 6.16 -7.99 -21.54
N VAL A 207 6.70 -9.21 -21.42
CA VAL A 207 8.08 -9.44 -21.00
C VAL A 207 9.08 -8.75 -21.94
N GLU A 208 8.86 -8.87 -23.25
CA GLU A 208 9.69 -8.22 -24.26
C GLU A 208 9.64 -6.69 -24.15
N ALA A 209 8.45 -6.13 -23.93
CA ALA A 209 8.27 -4.70 -23.71
C ALA A 209 8.95 -4.20 -22.42
N LEU A 210 8.96 -5.01 -21.35
CA LEU A 210 9.67 -4.68 -20.12
C LEU A 210 11.18 -4.67 -20.33
N ARG A 211 11.67 -5.58 -21.19
CA ARG A 211 13.09 -5.71 -21.57
C ARG A 211 13.59 -4.53 -22.39
N VAL A 212 12.86 -4.12 -23.42
CA VAL A 212 13.27 -3.04 -24.34
C VAL A 212 13.20 -1.69 -23.60
N GLU A 213 14.35 -1.01 -23.49
CA GLU A 213 14.42 0.31 -22.87
C GLU A 213 13.62 1.33 -23.69
N ALA A 214 12.82 2.16 -23.01
CA ALA A 214 12.06 3.21 -23.67
C ALA A 214 13.04 4.30 -24.11
N GLY A 215 13.50 4.25 -25.37
CA GLY A 215 14.41 5.24 -25.94
C GLY A 215 15.49 4.73 -26.90
N MET A 216 15.69 3.41 -27.07
CA MET A 216 16.57 2.86 -28.11
C MET A 216 15.81 1.81 -28.93
N GLY A 217 14.97 2.29 -29.85
CA GLY A 217 14.40 1.45 -30.88
C GLY A 217 15.34 1.40 -32.07
N GLU A 218 16.21 0.39 -32.15
CA GLU A 218 16.65 -0.14 -33.44
C GLU A 218 16.63 -1.67 -33.38
N SER A 219 15.94 -2.25 -34.37
CA SER A 219 16.14 -3.61 -34.90
C SER A 219 15.54 -4.79 -34.14
N PHE A 220 14.21 -4.99 -34.26
CA PHE A 220 13.70 -6.34 -34.57
C PHE A 220 12.48 -6.24 -35.48
N ASN A 221 12.58 -6.92 -36.63
CA ASN A 221 11.54 -6.98 -37.66
C ASN A 221 10.39 -7.91 -37.21
N PHE A 222 9.46 -7.37 -36.41
CA PHE A 222 8.07 -7.82 -36.48
C PHE A 222 7.32 -6.74 -37.25
N SER A 223 7.16 -6.94 -38.55
CA SER A 223 6.43 -6.05 -39.43
C SER A 223 4.94 -6.08 -39.08
N GLU A 224 4.54 -5.26 -38.10
CA GLU A 224 3.21 -4.69 -37.84
C GLU A 224 3.15 -4.17 -36.39
N ILE A 225 4.00 -3.20 -36.02
CA ILE A 225 3.91 -2.60 -34.68
C ILE A 225 3.37 -1.19 -34.78
N ARG A 226 2.08 -1.08 -34.40
CA ARG A 226 1.47 0.17 -33.92
C ARG A 226 2.32 0.76 -32.81
N ASP A 227 2.84 1.96 -33.06
CA ASP A 227 3.41 2.96 -32.16
C ASP A 227 4.00 2.45 -30.84
N HIS A 228 5.33 2.47 -30.79
CA HIS A 228 6.17 2.00 -29.70
C HIS A 228 6.27 3.01 -28.56
N ASN A 229 5.44 2.87 -27.54
CA ASN A 229 5.88 3.14 -26.16
C ASN A 229 5.02 2.41 -25.11
N TRP A 230 5.48 1.26 -24.63
CA TRP A 230 4.81 0.53 -23.54
C TRP A 230 4.91 1.25 -22.18
N ALA A 231 5.87 2.18 -22.06
CA ALA A 231 6.06 3.02 -20.88
C ALA A 231 4.89 3.99 -20.64
N ASP A 232 4.02 4.20 -21.62
CA ASP A 232 2.93 5.17 -21.50
C ASP A 232 1.70 4.57 -20.80
N PHE A 233 1.44 3.26 -20.90
CA PHE A 233 0.24 2.64 -20.30
C PHE A 233 0.50 1.78 -19.05
N LEU A 234 1.74 1.33 -18.85
CA LEU A 234 2.16 0.63 -17.64
C LEU A 234 2.88 1.60 -16.72
N TRP A 235 2.43 1.68 -15.47
CA TRP A 235 3.04 2.58 -14.50
C TRP A 235 3.18 1.94 -13.12
N LEU A 236 3.95 2.60 -12.26
CA LEU A 236 4.06 2.27 -10.85
C LEU A 236 3.63 3.48 -10.03
N ASN A 237 2.90 3.22 -8.96
CA ASN A 237 2.17 4.22 -8.19
C ASN A 237 3.01 5.39 -7.66
N TYR A 238 4.31 5.19 -7.44
CA TYR A 238 5.19 6.14 -6.75
C TYR A 238 6.64 6.12 -7.24
N ALA A 239 6.94 5.46 -8.35
CA ALA A 239 8.31 5.29 -8.83
C ALA A 239 8.39 5.50 -10.33
N LYS A 240 9.42 6.24 -10.77
CA LYS A 240 9.87 6.16 -12.16
C LYS A 240 10.23 4.71 -12.46
N PHE A 241 9.89 4.26 -13.66
CA PHE A 241 10.08 2.89 -14.09
C PHE A 241 11.58 2.59 -14.29
N THR A 242 12.27 2.18 -13.22
CA THR A 242 13.72 1.93 -13.23
C THR A 242 14.06 0.57 -13.85
N PRO A 243 15.28 0.40 -14.38
CA PRO A 243 15.78 -0.91 -14.83
C PRO A 243 15.68 -2.00 -13.75
N ILE A 244 15.92 -1.64 -12.49
CA ILE A 244 15.80 -2.57 -11.36
C ILE A 244 14.35 -3.05 -11.21
N LEU A 245 13.38 -2.14 -11.28
CA LEU A 245 11.96 -2.51 -11.16
C LEU A 245 11.51 -3.39 -12.33
N ARG A 246 11.97 -3.11 -13.56
CA ARG A 246 11.76 -3.99 -14.72
C ARG A 246 12.26 -5.41 -14.44
N ASN A 247 13.48 -5.54 -13.92
CA ASN A 247 14.08 -6.84 -13.60
C ASN A 247 13.26 -7.61 -12.56
N VAL A 248 12.71 -6.92 -11.57
CA VAL A 248 11.83 -7.52 -10.55
C VAL A 248 10.57 -8.11 -11.21
N PHE A 249 9.88 -7.33 -12.05
CA PHE A 249 8.65 -7.81 -12.70
C PHE A 249 8.91 -8.90 -13.74
N ILE A 250 10.01 -8.82 -14.51
CA ILE A 250 10.41 -9.91 -15.43
C ILE A 250 10.69 -11.18 -14.62
N SER A 251 11.43 -11.10 -13.52
CA SER A 251 11.70 -12.25 -12.65
C SER A 251 10.42 -12.85 -12.07
N ARG A 252 9.48 -11.99 -11.66
CA ARG A 252 8.18 -12.38 -11.14
C ARG A 252 7.38 -13.16 -12.20
N ILE A 253 7.29 -12.63 -13.42
CA ILE A 253 6.63 -13.31 -14.54
C ILE A 253 7.34 -14.63 -14.89
N CYS A 254 8.68 -14.66 -14.91
CA CYS A 254 9.44 -15.89 -15.17
C CYS A 254 9.13 -16.98 -14.13
N ARG A 255 8.94 -16.63 -12.86
CA ARG A 255 8.48 -17.61 -11.84
C ARG A 255 7.13 -18.21 -12.21
N VAL A 256 6.15 -17.39 -12.61
CA VAL A 256 4.82 -17.85 -13.05
C VAL A 256 4.95 -18.80 -14.23
N LEU A 257 5.77 -18.46 -15.22
CA LEU A 257 6.01 -19.29 -16.41
C LEU A 257 6.63 -20.65 -16.03
N CYS A 258 7.62 -20.66 -15.14
CA CYS A 258 8.24 -21.90 -14.65
C CYS A 258 7.23 -22.77 -13.90
N LEU A 259 6.36 -22.17 -13.08
CA LEU A 259 5.30 -22.89 -12.38
C LEU A 259 4.27 -23.48 -13.35
N ILE A 260 3.89 -22.76 -14.41
CA ILE A 260 3.02 -23.28 -15.47
C ILE A 260 3.68 -24.49 -16.16
N ALA A 261 4.93 -24.34 -16.60
CA ALA A 261 5.65 -25.39 -17.33
C ALA A 261 5.93 -26.63 -16.47
N HIS A 262 6.17 -26.45 -15.17
CA HIS A 262 6.36 -27.56 -14.24
C HIS A 262 5.04 -28.28 -13.94
N ASN A 263 3.97 -27.53 -13.67
CA ASN A 263 2.72 -28.14 -13.21
C ASN A 263 1.82 -28.66 -14.33
N ILE A 264 1.99 -28.23 -15.58
CA ILE A 264 1.10 -28.61 -16.69
C ILE A 264 1.87 -29.47 -17.70
N SER A 265 1.52 -30.75 -17.79
CA SER A 265 2.13 -31.72 -18.71
C SER A 265 1.69 -31.56 -20.17
N ASN A 266 1.52 -30.33 -20.65
CA ASN A 266 1.13 -30.03 -22.03
C ASN A 266 2.36 -29.54 -22.82
N ARG A 267 2.74 -30.28 -23.88
CA ARG A 267 3.91 -29.95 -24.69
C ARG A 267 3.80 -28.58 -25.37
N THR A 268 2.63 -28.20 -25.87
CA THR A 268 2.42 -26.93 -26.56
C THR A 268 2.65 -25.74 -25.62
N LEU A 269 2.05 -25.76 -24.42
CA LEU A 269 2.28 -24.71 -23.42
C LEU A 269 3.74 -24.69 -22.96
N ARG A 270 4.34 -25.85 -22.73
CA ARG A 270 5.76 -25.95 -22.36
C ARG A 270 6.67 -25.34 -23.42
N SER A 271 6.47 -25.66 -24.70
CA SER A 271 7.23 -25.07 -25.81
C SER A 271 7.05 -23.55 -25.91
N LYS A 272 5.85 -23.03 -25.62
CA LYS A 272 5.66 -21.57 -25.53
C LYS A 272 6.48 -20.97 -24.40
N VAL A 273 6.47 -21.58 -23.21
CA VAL A 273 7.30 -21.13 -22.08
C VAL A 273 8.80 -21.23 -22.42
N ASP A 274 9.25 -22.34 -23.00
CA ASP A 274 10.63 -22.53 -23.44
C ASP A 274 11.05 -21.39 -24.40
N ASN A 275 10.22 -21.05 -25.39
CA ASN A 275 10.50 -19.97 -26.32
C ASN A 275 10.61 -18.59 -25.63
N ILE A 276 9.76 -18.30 -24.64
CA ILE A 276 9.81 -17.05 -23.89
C ILE A 276 11.11 -16.97 -23.08
N ILE A 277 11.46 -18.05 -22.36
CA ILE A 277 12.68 -18.11 -21.55
C ILE A 277 13.93 -18.05 -22.43
N LEU A 278 13.94 -18.77 -23.56
CA LEU A 278 15.05 -18.74 -24.51
C LEU A 278 15.24 -17.36 -25.13
N SER A 279 14.16 -16.65 -25.47
CA SER A 279 14.25 -15.25 -25.94
C SER A 279 14.94 -14.36 -24.91
N LEU A 280 14.62 -14.51 -23.61
CA LEU A 280 15.29 -13.77 -22.55
C LEU A 280 16.77 -14.18 -22.35
N HIS A 281 17.12 -15.43 -22.67
CA HIS A 281 18.48 -15.94 -22.57
C HIS A 281 19.36 -15.49 -23.75
N THR A 282 18.86 -15.53 -24.98
CA THR A 282 19.67 -15.24 -26.17
C THR A 282 19.94 -13.76 -26.36
N ASN A 283 19.11 -12.90 -25.79
CA ASN A 283 19.28 -11.45 -25.90
C ASN A 283 20.21 -10.93 -24.79
N ASP A 284 21.13 -10.04 -25.17
CA ASP A 284 22.02 -9.38 -24.22
C ASP A 284 21.21 -8.57 -23.18
N PRO A 285 21.58 -8.62 -21.90
CA PRO A 285 21.02 -7.70 -20.92
C PRO A 285 21.33 -6.25 -21.36
N PRO A 286 20.42 -5.30 -21.13
CA PRO A 286 20.69 -3.90 -21.47
C PRO A 286 22.02 -3.48 -20.84
N SER A 287 22.90 -2.84 -21.63
CA SER A 287 24.34 -2.61 -21.37
C SER A 287 24.69 -1.87 -20.07
N ASN A 288 23.70 -1.50 -19.27
CA ASN A 288 23.84 -0.80 -18.00
C ASN A 288 23.99 -1.78 -16.83
N GLY A 289 25.14 -2.48 -16.76
CA GLY A 289 25.86 -3.00 -15.58
C GLY A 289 25.16 -3.47 -14.28
N HIS A 290 23.85 -3.66 -14.24
CA HIS A 290 23.11 -4.03 -13.05
C HIS A 290 22.87 -5.54 -13.00
N PRO A 291 22.99 -6.19 -11.83
CA PRO A 291 22.64 -7.60 -11.67
C PRO A 291 21.19 -7.81 -12.11
N VAL A 292 21.03 -8.58 -13.18
CA VAL A 292 19.74 -8.87 -13.74
C VAL A 292 19.18 -10.07 -12.97
N ASN A 293 18.41 -9.83 -11.91
CA ASN A 293 17.89 -10.90 -11.05
C ASN A 293 17.15 -12.00 -11.86
N TYR A 294 16.38 -11.62 -12.88
CA TYR A 294 15.72 -12.60 -13.75
C TYR A 294 16.70 -13.45 -14.55
N ARG A 295 17.92 -12.95 -14.83
CA ARG A 295 18.91 -13.63 -15.66
C ARG A 295 19.44 -14.88 -14.98
N LYS A 296 19.70 -14.82 -13.66
CA LYS A 296 20.06 -16.00 -12.87
C LYS A 296 19.02 -17.11 -13.03
N LEU A 297 17.73 -16.76 -12.87
CA LEU A 297 16.63 -17.72 -13.06
C LEU A 297 16.58 -18.26 -14.49
N VAL A 298 16.69 -17.41 -15.50
CA VAL A 298 16.66 -17.81 -16.92
C VAL A 298 17.82 -18.75 -17.26
N ASP A 299 19.04 -18.41 -16.83
CA ASP A 299 20.24 -19.23 -17.04
C ASP A 299 20.12 -20.58 -16.33
N ASP A 300 19.60 -20.60 -15.09
CA ASP A 300 19.33 -21.84 -14.36
C ASP A 300 18.26 -22.68 -15.06
N VAL A 301 17.18 -22.07 -15.56
CA VAL A 301 16.15 -22.80 -16.34
C VAL A 301 16.80 -23.45 -17.55
N VAL A 302 17.52 -22.69 -18.38
CA VAL A 302 18.21 -23.23 -19.56
C VAL A 302 19.16 -24.35 -19.18
N ARG A 303 19.96 -24.18 -18.11
CA ARG A 303 20.87 -25.21 -17.61
C ARG A 303 20.16 -26.50 -17.22
N TYR A 304 19.01 -26.41 -16.55
CA TYR A 304 18.30 -27.59 -16.02
C TYR A 304 17.28 -28.19 -17.01
N THR A 305 16.89 -27.47 -18.06
CA THR A 305 15.98 -27.97 -19.11
C THR A 305 16.72 -28.39 -20.40
N THR A 306 17.98 -27.98 -20.59
CA THR A 306 18.77 -28.43 -21.74
C THR A 306 19.09 -29.93 -21.60
N PRO A 307 18.75 -30.76 -22.60
CA PRO A 307 19.09 -32.18 -22.58
C PRO A 307 20.60 -32.39 -22.63
N LEU A 308 21.12 -33.24 -21.75
CA LEU A 308 22.50 -33.74 -21.87
C LEU A 308 22.62 -34.64 -23.11
N PRO A 309 23.80 -34.75 -23.74
CA PRO A 309 23.99 -35.62 -24.90
C PRO A 309 23.52 -37.04 -24.62
N GLY A 310 22.48 -37.50 -25.32
CA GLY A 310 21.92 -38.84 -25.18
C GLY A 310 20.88 -39.04 -24.08
N LEU A 311 20.49 -37.99 -23.33
CA LEU A 311 19.48 -38.08 -22.26
C LEU A 311 18.34 -37.08 -22.46
N ALA A 312 17.11 -37.51 -22.16
CA ALA A 312 15.96 -36.62 -22.15
C ALA A 312 16.10 -35.54 -21.05
N PRO A 313 15.55 -34.33 -21.24
CA PRO A 313 15.54 -33.31 -20.19
C PRO A 313 14.89 -33.83 -18.91
N PRO A 314 15.42 -33.48 -17.73
CA PRO A 314 14.76 -33.80 -16.47
C PRO A 314 13.34 -33.22 -16.45
N PRO A 315 12.30 -34.01 -16.11
CA PRO A 315 10.93 -33.52 -16.07
C PRO A 315 10.75 -32.37 -15.05
N ASP A 316 11.60 -32.32 -14.04
CA ASP A 316 11.67 -31.37 -12.93
C ASP A 316 12.63 -30.19 -13.16
N GLY A 317 13.20 -30.01 -14.37
CA GLY A 317 14.21 -28.97 -14.63
C GLY A 317 13.76 -27.55 -14.26
N TYR A 318 12.50 -27.21 -14.54
CA TYR A 318 11.89 -25.94 -14.13
C TYR A 318 11.80 -25.76 -12.61
N LEU A 319 11.45 -26.82 -11.88
CA LEU A 319 11.40 -26.79 -10.43
C LEU A 319 12.80 -26.60 -9.85
N ARG A 320 13.80 -27.36 -10.33
CA ARG A 320 15.19 -27.22 -9.88
C ARG A 320 15.71 -25.79 -10.05
N ALA A 321 15.43 -25.17 -11.20
CA ALA A 321 15.79 -23.78 -11.43
C ALA A 321 15.12 -22.82 -10.43
N LEU A 322 13.83 -23.00 -10.16
CA LEU A 322 13.12 -22.20 -9.15
C LEU A 322 13.70 -22.38 -7.74
N LEU A 323 14.05 -23.61 -7.36
CA LEU A 323 14.61 -23.89 -6.03
C LEU A 323 15.99 -23.26 -5.84
N VAL A 324 16.86 -23.35 -6.85
CA VAL A 324 18.18 -22.70 -6.84
C VAL A 324 18.03 -21.18 -6.82
N PHE A 325 17.04 -20.63 -7.54
CA PHE A 325 16.77 -19.21 -7.53
C PHE A 325 16.29 -18.70 -6.17
N ASP A 326 15.50 -19.50 -5.44
CA ASP A 326 14.98 -19.18 -4.10
C ASP A 326 15.93 -19.56 -2.95
N ASP A 327 17.18 -19.91 -3.25
CA ASP A 327 18.16 -20.43 -2.27
C ASP A 327 17.61 -21.62 -1.45
N ASN A 328 16.79 -22.48 -2.07
CA ASN A 328 16.08 -23.60 -1.45
C ASN A 328 15.12 -23.23 -0.30
N LYS A 329 14.88 -21.94 -0.04
CA LYS A 329 13.96 -21.48 1.02
C LYS A 329 12.49 -21.80 0.74
N GLY A 330 12.17 -22.26 -0.48
CA GLY A 330 10.82 -22.61 -0.93
C GLY A 330 10.37 -24.04 -0.64
N VAL A 331 11.24 -24.96 -0.22
CA VAL A 331 10.88 -26.38 0.04
C VAL A 331 10.71 -26.63 1.53
N GLY A 332 9.75 -25.95 2.16
CA GLY A 332 9.50 -26.12 3.60
C GLY A 332 8.34 -27.04 3.93
N ASN A 333 7.23 -26.96 3.19
CA ASN A 333 5.95 -27.45 3.68
C ASN A 333 5.32 -28.44 2.70
N LEU A 334 5.61 -29.74 2.88
CA LEU A 334 4.80 -30.78 2.28
C LEU A 334 3.40 -30.71 2.91
N LEU A 335 2.42 -30.27 2.11
CA LEU A 335 1.04 -30.20 2.56
C LEU A 335 0.35 -31.54 2.32
N VAL A 336 -0.02 -32.23 3.39
CA VAL A 336 -0.87 -33.42 3.35
C VAL A 336 -2.30 -32.99 3.64
N TYR A 337 -3.24 -33.42 2.79
CA TYR A 337 -4.67 -33.12 2.92
C TYR A 337 -5.49 -34.36 2.59
N GLU A 338 -6.69 -34.44 3.16
CA GLU A 338 -7.66 -35.47 2.81
C GLU A 338 -8.55 -35.00 1.65
N LYS A 339 -8.99 -33.74 1.70
CA LYS A 339 -9.78 -33.12 0.63
C LYS A 339 -9.16 -31.81 0.15
N THR A 340 -9.22 -31.57 -1.16
CA THR A 340 -8.66 -30.36 -1.78
C THR A 340 -9.32 -29.07 -1.27
N ILE A 341 -10.57 -29.14 -0.81
CA ILE A 341 -11.30 -27.99 -0.21
C ILE A 341 -10.78 -27.59 1.19
N GLU A 342 -10.03 -28.47 1.86
CA GLU A 342 -9.45 -28.22 3.19
C GLU A 342 -8.11 -27.47 3.09
N ILE A 343 -7.44 -27.52 1.93
CA ILE A 343 -6.13 -26.89 1.69
C ILE A 343 -6.10 -25.41 2.16
N PRO A 344 -7.06 -24.54 1.80
CA PRO A 344 -7.08 -23.18 2.30
C PRO A 344 -7.13 -23.10 3.83
N GLN A 345 -7.89 -23.98 4.49
CA GLN A 345 -8.06 -23.98 5.95
C GLN A 345 -6.80 -24.49 6.66
N LEU A 346 -6.13 -25.49 6.09
CA LEU A 346 -4.86 -26.01 6.61
C LEU A 346 -3.78 -24.93 6.57
N LEU A 347 -3.76 -24.12 5.51
CA LEU A 347 -2.89 -22.96 5.40
C LEU A 347 -3.38 -21.78 6.26
N SER A 348 -4.69 -21.70 6.51
CA SER A 348 -5.29 -20.67 7.37
C SER A 348 -5.12 -20.91 8.87
N SER A 349 -4.42 -21.96 9.30
CA SER A 349 -3.98 -22.13 10.69
C SER A 349 -3.13 -20.94 11.17
N TYR A 350 -2.50 -20.21 10.23
CA TYR A 350 -1.81 -18.93 10.45
C TYR A 350 -2.71 -17.69 10.28
N THR A 351 -3.96 -17.87 9.85
CA THR A 351 -5.01 -16.84 9.74
C THR A 351 -6.26 -17.30 10.49
N VAL A 352 -6.16 -17.50 11.80
CA VAL A 352 -7.35 -17.62 12.65
C VAL A 352 -8.07 -16.27 12.63
N ILE A 353 -9.22 -16.23 11.95
CA ILE A 353 -10.43 -15.41 12.17
C ILE A 353 -11.05 -15.01 10.82
N THR A 354 -11.90 -15.89 10.31
CA THR A 354 -13.18 -15.52 9.69
C THR A 354 -14.13 -16.71 9.85
N GLN A 355 -14.50 -17.04 11.10
CA GLN A 355 -15.74 -17.75 11.37
C GLN A 355 -16.59 -16.88 12.31
N PRO A 356 -17.88 -16.66 12.00
CA PRO A 356 -18.77 -15.88 12.86
C PRO A 356 -19.27 -16.77 14.01
N ALA A 357 -18.51 -16.81 15.10
CA ALA A 357 -19.04 -17.26 16.38
C ALA A 357 -19.61 -16.06 17.13
N MET A 358 -20.84 -15.66 16.77
CA MET A 358 -21.81 -15.01 17.66
C MET A 358 -23.12 -14.80 16.89
N ILE A 359 -23.95 -15.85 16.85
CA ILE A 359 -25.40 -15.68 16.77
C ILE A 359 -25.82 -15.21 18.16
N VAL A 360 -26.07 -13.91 18.31
CA VAL A 360 -26.96 -13.44 19.37
C VAL A 360 -28.34 -13.39 18.72
N GLU A 361 -29.17 -14.37 19.04
CA GLU A 361 -30.59 -14.35 18.71
C GLU A 361 -31.22 -13.09 19.32
N ALA A 362 -31.91 -12.31 18.48
CA ALA A 362 -32.84 -11.29 18.91
C ALA A 362 -34.23 -11.62 18.35
N PRO A 363 -35.32 -11.32 19.09
CA PRO A 363 -36.57 -12.06 19.00
C PRO A 363 -37.39 -11.71 17.76
N THR A 364 -38.07 -12.74 17.23
CA THR A 364 -39.15 -12.64 16.25
C THR A 364 -40.25 -11.68 16.72
N SER A 365 -40.32 -10.47 16.15
CA SER A 365 -41.59 -9.76 15.97
C SER A 365 -41.49 -8.70 14.86
N ALA A 366 -41.87 -9.04 13.62
CA ALA A 366 -42.39 -8.03 12.69
C ALA A 366 -43.30 -8.67 11.63
N ARG A 367 -44.50 -8.11 11.58
CA ARG A 367 -45.73 -8.51 10.90
C ARG A 367 -45.57 -8.51 9.37
N ARG A 368 -45.84 -9.65 8.73
CA ARG A 368 -46.04 -9.78 7.27
C ARG A 368 -47.24 -8.93 6.84
N VAL A 369 -47.04 -7.99 5.92
CA VAL A 369 -48.10 -7.45 5.05
C VAL A 369 -47.84 -7.99 3.64
N LYS A 370 -48.82 -8.72 3.11
CA LYS A 370 -48.82 -9.28 1.76
C LYS A 370 -49.24 -8.19 0.76
N HIS A 371 -48.50 -8.05 -0.33
CA HIS A 371 -48.99 -7.39 -1.54
C HIS A 371 -49.57 -8.43 -2.52
N PRO A 372 -50.76 -8.20 -3.11
CA PRO A 372 -51.19 -8.89 -4.31
C PRO A 372 -50.88 -8.06 -5.57
N LYS A 373 -50.55 -8.79 -6.64
CA LYS A 373 -50.40 -8.31 -8.02
C LYS A 373 -51.77 -8.02 -8.64
N ASN A 374 -51.87 -6.96 -9.45
CA ASN A 374 -52.28 -6.99 -10.87
C ASN A 374 -52.45 -5.54 -11.42
N LEU A 375 -51.89 -5.32 -12.62
CA LEU A 375 -52.16 -4.20 -13.54
C LEU A 375 -53.48 -4.48 -14.33
N PRO A 376 -54.03 -3.59 -15.20
CA PRO A 376 -53.40 -2.44 -15.87
C PRO A 376 -54.26 -1.16 -16.07
N GLU A 377 -53.58 -0.16 -16.65
CA GLU A 377 -54.05 0.73 -17.73
C GLU A 377 -54.57 2.15 -17.41
N VAL A 378 -54.27 3.06 -18.37
CA VAL A 378 -54.83 4.39 -18.65
C VAL A 378 -53.96 5.65 -18.33
N THR A 379 -53.20 6.06 -19.35
CA THR A 379 -53.26 7.35 -20.09
C THR A 379 -53.14 8.73 -19.39
N ARG A 380 -52.01 9.41 -19.70
CA ARG A 380 -51.76 10.82 -20.13
C ARG A 380 -52.05 12.06 -19.24
N HIS A 381 -51.11 13.01 -19.42
CA HIS A 381 -51.17 14.50 -19.34
C HIS A 381 -51.20 15.14 -17.94
N ASN A 382 -50.72 16.37 -17.72
CA ASN A 382 -49.67 17.27 -18.22
C ASN A 382 -49.88 18.56 -17.40
N GLU A 383 -48.82 19.32 -17.09
CA GLU A 383 -48.87 20.79 -16.83
C GLU A 383 -49.62 21.24 -15.55
N LYS A 384 -49.36 22.36 -14.85
CA LYS A 384 -48.58 23.61 -14.97
C LYS A 384 -48.56 24.19 -13.53
N GLU A 385 -47.46 24.71 -13.01
CA GLU A 385 -46.99 26.11 -13.11
C GLU A 385 -47.99 27.17 -12.62
N MET A 386 -47.48 28.06 -11.75
CA MET A 386 -47.92 29.43 -11.38
C MET A 386 -48.20 29.60 -9.88
N THR A 387 -47.92 30.71 -9.19
CA THR A 387 -47.05 31.89 -9.31
C THR A 387 -47.18 32.57 -7.93
N GLU A 388 -46.13 33.26 -7.47
CA GLU A 388 -46.10 34.09 -6.25
C GLU A 388 -47.24 35.12 -6.15
N PRO A 389 -47.48 35.65 -4.92
CA PRO A 389 -47.01 37.01 -4.66
C PRO A 389 -46.41 37.24 -3.25
N GLN A 390 -45.31 38.00 -3.22
CA GLN A 390 -44.80 38.83 -2.11
C GLN A 390 -45.74 40.04 -1.83
N PRO A 391 -45.61 40.89 -0.76
CA PRO A 391 -44.35 41.33 -0.11
C PRO A 391 -44.37 41.66 1.41
N GLN A 392 -43.17 41.74 2.03
CA GLN A 392 -42.59 42.93 2.72
C GLN A 392 -41.56 42.60 3.83
N GLU A 393 -40.31 42.93 3.51
CA GLU A 393 -39.26 43.62 4.27
C GLU A 393 -39.15 43.44 5.80
N PHE A 394 -38.01 42.88 6.23
CA PHE A 394 -37.21 43.44 7.32
C PHE A 394 -35.73 43.10 7.13
N GLU A 395 -34.87 44.12 7.20
CA GLU A 395 -33.41 44.06 7.04
C GLU A 395 -32.72 43.37 8.24
N GLY A 396 -31.61 42.69 7.95
CA GLY A 396 -30.68 42.16 8.96
C GLY A 396 -29.63 41.25 8.33
N GLU A 397 -28.45 41.79 8.09
CA GLU A 397 -27.26 41.10 7.57
C GLU A 397 -26.75 40.02 8.54
N GLU A 398 -26.62 38.76 8.09
CA GLU A 398 -25.70 37.78 8.68
C GLU A 398 -25.07 36.92 7.57
N GLU A 399 -23.75 37.02 7.43
CA GLU A 399 -22.92 36.18 6.58
C GLU A 399 -22.89 34.74 7.12
N ARG A 400 -23.15 33.79 6.21
CA ARG A 400 -22.91 32.35 6.39
C ARG A 400 -21.41 32.08 6.52
N GLU A 401 -21.04 31.14 7.38
CA GLU A 401 -20.01 30.16 7.02
C GLU A 401 -20.21 28.82 7.73
N GLU A 402 -19.81 27.78 7.01
CA GLU A 402 -20.25 26.39 7.11
C GLU A 402 -19.64 25.61 8.28
N ASP A 403 -20.42 24.63 8.72
CA ASP A 403 -20.13 23.62 9.74
C ASP A 403 -19.29 22.49 9.12
N VAL A 404 -18.11 22.21 9.69
CA VAL A 404 -17.42 20.92 9.50
C VAL A 404 -16.88 20.44 10.84
N THR A 405 -17.51 19.38 11.33
CA THR A 405 -17.11 18.61 12.50
C THR A 405 -16.30 17.39 12.06
N ALA A 406 -15.15 17.16 12.70
CA ALA A 406 -14.58 15.82 12.86
C ALA A 406 -13.61 15.80 14.05
N ASN A 407 -14.08 15.19 15.14
CA ASN A 407 -13.24 14.66 16.20
C ASN A 407 -12.81 13.24 15.82
N ALA A 408 -11.55 12.91 16.07
CA ALA A 408 -11.15 11.56 16.48
C ALA A 408 -10.05 11.71 17.53
N ASP A 409 -10.35 11.28 18.75
CA ASP A 409 -9.37 10.98 19.79
C ASP A 409 -8.84 9.56 19.57
N THR A 410 -7.56 9.39 19.87
CA THR A 410 -6.74 8.18 19.73
C THR A 410 -6.50 7.59 21.11
N GLU A 411 -6.50 6.26 21.25
CA GLU A 411 -5.67 5.59 22.26
C GLU A 411 -5.00 4.34 21.69
N THR A 412 -3.69 4.24 21.91
CA THR A 412 -2.90 3.01 21.78
C THR A 412 -1.81 3.04 22.84
N ARG A 413 -1.56 1.90 23.50
CA ARG A 413 -0.30 1.69 24.21
C ARG A 413 0.14 0.20 24.18
N GLN A 414 1.35 0.02 23.63
CA GLN A 414 2.47 -0.91 23.91
C GLN A 414 2.19 -2.39 24.24
N VAL A 415 2.91 -3.31 23.57
CA VAL A 415 4.03 -4.12 24.10
C VAL A 415 4.86 -4.66 22.91
N SER A 416 6.18 -4.50 22.93
CA SER A 416 7.16 -5.14 22.04
C SER A 416 8.42 -5.40 22.86
N GLU A 417 8.72 -6.67 23.12
CA GLU A 417 9.99 -7.15 23.68
C GLU A 417 9.94 -8.70 23.72
N THR A 418 10.16 -9.40 22.60
CA THR A 418 10.46 -10.86 22.58
C THR A 418 11.03 -11.42 21.25
N LEU A 419 11.54 -10.59 20.31
CA LEU A 419 11.97 -11.08 18.98
C LEU A 419 13.50 -11.24 18.78
N ASP A 420 14.33 -10.93 19.78
CA ASP A 420 15.80 -10.91 19.62
C ASP A 420 16.49 -12.28 19.79
N GLU A 421 15.77 -13.35 20.14
CA GLU A 421 16.39 -14.66 20.39
C GLU A 421 16.37 -15.62 19.19
N ALA A 422 15.60 -15.30 18.13
CA ALA A 422 15.49 -16.13 16.93
C ALA A 422 16.54 -15.81 15.84
N ALA A 423 17.24 -14.68 15.94
CA ALA A 423 18.20 -14.22 14.93
C ALA A 423 19.61 -14.83 15.08
N THR A 424 19.91 -15.45 16.23
CA THR A 424 21.25 -15.97 16.55
C THR A 424 21.47 -17.41 16.05
N LEU A 425 20.43 -18.10 15.56
CA LEU A 425 20.51 -19.52 15.15
C LEU A 425 20.65 -19.76 13.64
N LEU A 426 20.86 -18.71 12.82
CA LEU A 426 20.91 -18.82 11.35
C LEU A 426 22.25 -18.36 10.73
N ALA A 427 23.36 -18.50 11.45
CA ALA A 427 24.68 -18.41 10.83
C ALA A 427 24.94 -19.70 10.01
N PRO A 428 25.22 -19.63 8.70
CA PRO A 428 25.51 -20.81 7.89
C PRO A 428 26.90 -21.37 8.24
N ASP A 429 26.97 -22.66 8.55
CA ASP A 429 28.20 -23.45 8.50
C ASP A 429 28.63 -23.56 7.03
N LEU A 430 29.86 -23.10 6.74
CA LEU A 430 30.52 -23.24 5.45
C LEU A 430 31.28 -24.56 5.43
N ASP A 431 31.00 -25.37 4.42
CA ASP A 431 31.72 -26.60 4.10
C ASP A 431 33.20 -26.33 3.82
N GLU A 432 34.02 -27.30 4.20
CA GLU A 432 35.48 -27.27 4.30
C GLU A 432 36.15 -27.10 2.93
N SER A 433 36.53 -25.88 2.55
CA SER A 433 37.79 -25.60 1.82
C SER A 433 37.82 -24.13 1.39
N LEU A 434 38.43 -23.28 2.23
CA LEU A 434 39.24 -22.09 1.90
C LEU A 434 39.46 -21.30 3.21
N PRO A 435 40.67 -20.74 3.46
CA PRO A 435 41.01 -20.18 4.76
C PRO A 435 40.22 -18.89 5.06
N THR A 436 39.47 -18.96 6.16
CA THR A 436 38.65 -17.91 6.76
C THR A 436 39.52 -16.79 7.34
N ASN A 437 39.58 -15.65 6.64
CA ASN A 437 39.73 -14.38 7.33
C ASN A 437 38.33 -13.83 7.56
N GLY A 438 37.91 -13.79 8.83
CA GLY A 438 36.64 -13.19 9.23
C GLY A 438 36.53 -11.71 8.81
N PRO A 439 35.32 -11.15 8.82
CA PRO A 439 35.09 -9.77 8.41
C PRO A 439 35.99 -8.81 9.19
N SER A 440 36.65 -7.92 8.46
CA SER A 440 37.56 -6.91 9.02
C SER A 440 36.80 -6.01 10.01
N VAL A 441 37.51 -5.49 11.01
CA VAL A 441 36.97 -4.48 11.94
C VAL A 441 36.35 -3.30 11.19
N GLU A 442 36.92 -2.96 10.03
CA GLU A 442 36.40 -1.90 9.14
C GLU A 442 35.05 -2.29 8.50
N GLU A 443 34.86 -3.56 8.15
CA GLU A 443 33.61 -4.04 7.55
C GLU A 443 32.49 -4.12 8.59
N GLN A 444 32.82 -4.50 9.83
CA GLN A 444 31.88 -4.46 10.95
C GLN A 444 31.47 -3.03 11.30
N GLU A 445 32.42 -2.09 11.33
CA GLU A 445 32.13 -0.68 11.58
C GLU A 445 31.30 -0.05 10.45
N ALA A 446 31.59 -0.40 9.19
CA ALA A 446 30.80 0.01 8.04
C ALA A 446 29.36 -0.52 8.11
N ALA A 447 29.18 -1.81 8.42
CA ALA A 447 27.85 -2.42 8.56
C ALA A 447 27.03 -1.78 9.69
N CYS A 448 27.64 -1.52 10.85
CA CYS A 448 27.00 -0.79 11.94
C CYS A 448 26.59 0.62 11.53
N ASN A 449 27.44 1.34 10.79
CA ASN A 449 27.11 2.67 10.29
C ASN A 449 25.94 2.64 9.31
N ILE A 450 25.92 1.69 8.36
CA ILE A 450 24.82 1.53 7.40
C ILE A 450 23.50 1.22 8.11
N GLN A 451 23.51 0.29 9.07
CA GLN A 451 22.32 -0.04 9.85
C GLN A 451 21.80 1.16 10.65
N ASN A 452 22.70 1.92 11.29
CA ASN A 452 22.33 3.11 12.04
C ASN A 452 21.72 4.20 11.16
N VAL A 453 22.27 4.41 9.96
CA VAL A 453 21.73 5.34 8.97
C VAL A 453 20.35 4.89 8.48
N TYR A 454 20.18 3.62 8.16
CA TYR A 454 18.92 3.05 7.70
C TYR A 454 17.82 3.13 8.78
N ARG A 455 18.15 2.77 10.04
CA ARG A 455 17.23 2.92 11.18
C ARG A 455 16.83 4.37 11.40
N ARG A 456 17.74 5.33 11.23
CA ARG A 456 17.43 6.77 11.26
C ARG A 456 16.52 7.19 10.11
N TYR A 457 16.75 6.68 8.91
CA TYR A 457 15.94 6.97 7.73
C TYR A 457 14.50 6.47 7.90
N VAL A 458 14.32 5.24 8.40
CA VAL A 458 12.99 4.65 8.64
C VAL A 458 12.23 5.43 9.72
N ARG A 459 12.89 5.83 10.83
CA ARG A 459 12.28 6.69 11.87
C ARG A 459 11.90 8.09 11.35
N ARG A 460 12.65 8.63 10.39
CA ARG A 460 12.30 9.90 9.71
C ARG A 460 11.08 9.74 8.79
N ARG A 461 10.88 8.57 8.20
CA ARG A 461 9.79 8.27 7.25
C ARG A 461 8.44 8.05 7.93
N SER A 462 8.40 7.53 9.16
CA SER A 462 7.16 7.33 9.92
C SER A 462 6.52 8.61 10.46
N SER A 463 7.18 9.77 10.33
CA SER A 463 6.75 11.06 10.88
C SER A 463 6.12 12.01 9.85
N ARG A 464 5.74 11.51 8.66
CA ARG A 464 5.42 12.32 7.46
C ARG A 464 4.28 13.34 7.60
N ALA A 465 3.27 13.11 8.44
CA ALA A 465 2.23 14.11 8.70
C ALA A 465 2.75 15.29 9.55
N VAL A 466 3.55 14.99 10.56
CA VAL A 466 4.24 16.00 11.40
C VAL A 466 5.29 16.75 10.58
N ASN A 467 5.97 16.06 9.66
CA ASN A 467 6.95 16.69 8.78
C ASN A 467 6.31 17.65 7.78
N ALA A 468 5.09 17.43 7.29
CA ALA A 468 4.47 18.35 6.33
C ALA A 468 4.17 19.73 6.93
N GLU A 469 3.71 19.79 8.19
CA GLU A 469 3.49 21.05 8.93
C GLU A 469 4.83 21.74 9.24
N ILE A 470 5.83 20.96 9.70
CA ILE A 470 7.18 21.48 9.95
C ILE A 470 7.81 21.99 8.65
N ASP A 471 7.65 21.27 7.54
CA ASP A 471 8.18 21.63 6.22
C ASP A 471 7.53 22.92 5.71
N ALA A 472 6.22 23.11 5.92
CA ALA A 472 5.53 24.34 5.56
C ALA A 472 6.08 25.56 6.34
N ILE A 473 6.25 25.43 7.66
CA ILE A 473 6.83 26.49 8.50
C ILE A 473 8.31 26.71 8.18
N PHE A 474 9.05 25.64 7.92
CA PHE A 474 10.45 25.71 7.48
C PHE A 474 10.59 26.47 6.18
N MET A 475 9.73 26.23 5.19
CA MET A 475 9.71 26.97 3.93
C MET A 475 9.38 28.45 4.13
N ALA A 476 8.48 28.78 5.07
CA ALA A 476 8.20 30.16 5.45
C ALA A 476 9.41 30.84 6.09
N CYS A 477 10.13 30.16 7.00
CA CYS A 477 11.39 30.64 7.55
C CYS A 477 12.46 30.82 6.45
N LEU A 478 12.61 29.83 5.56
CA LEU A 478 13.59 29.87 4.48
C LEU A 478 13.39 31.09 3.57
N LYS A 479 12.14 31.40 3.21
CA LYS A 479 11.80 32.58 2.42
C LYS A 479 12.24 33.90 3.09
N GLN A 480 12.13 34.00 4.41
CA GLN A 480 12.59 35.18 5.15
C GLN A 480 14.12 35.29 5.17
N THR A 481 14.82 34.16 5.22
CA THR A 481 16.29 34.14 5.17
C THR A 481 16.88 34.46 3.80
N GLN A 482 16.08 34.43 2.73
CA GLN A 482 16.47 34.80 1.37
C GLN A 482 16.39 36.32 1.12
N SER A 483 15.88 37.11 2.08
CA SER A 483 15.87 38.57 2.00
C SER A 483 17.30 39.14 2.04
N PRO A 484 17.63 40.20 1.27
CA PRO A 484 18.95 40.83 1.28
C PRO A 484 19.35 41.42 2.64
N GLU A 485 18.39 41.64 3.54
CA GLU A 485 18.62 42.10 4.92
C GLU A 485 19.14 40.97 5.83
N TRP A 486 19.05 39.71 5.40
CA TRP A 486 19.42 38.54 6.19
C TRP A 486 20.91 38.22 6.06
N ARG A 487 21.64 38.23 7.19
CA ARG A 487 23.05 37.81 7.22
C ARG A 487 23.18 36.39 7.79
N PRO A 488 23.99 35.51 7.18
CA PRO A 488 24.30 34.20 7.75
C PRO A 488 24.92 34.34 9.14
N GLY A 489 24.49 33.52 10.11
CA GLY A 489 25.00 33.55 11.48
C GLY A 489 24.33 32.52 12.39
N TYR A 490 24.77 32.45 13.65
CA TYR A 490 24.25 31.48 14.64
C TYR A 490 22.73 31.58 14.82
N TYR A 491 22.18 32.80 14.81
CA TYR A 491 20.73 33.02 14.86
C TYR A 491 19.99 32.35 13.69
N SER A 492 20.59 32.30 12.49
CA SER A 492 19.99 31.65 11.31
C SER A 492 19.86 30.14 11.50
N LEU A 493 20.76 29.51 12.27
CA LEU A 493 20.67 28.09 12.61
C LEU A 493 19.51 27.82 13.57
N LEU A 494 19.29 28.73 14.53
CA LEU A 494 18.14 28.66 15.45
C LEU A 494 16.81 28.89 14.70
N PHE A 495 16.83 29.82 13.75
CA PHE A 495 15.66 30.23 12.96
C PHE A 495 15.21 29.18 11.92
N LEU A 496 16.16 28.45 11.32
CA LEU A 496 15.85 27.42 10.31
C LEU A 496 15.74 26.00 10.89
N GLY A 497 16.22 25.75 12.11
CA GLY A 497 16.16 24.42 12.72
C GLY A 497 15.16 24.37 13.88
N PRO A 498 15.54 24.79 15.09
CA PRO A 498 14.68 24.75 16.28
C PRO A 498 13.35 25.51 16.20
N LEU A 499 13.29 26.68 15.54
CA LEU A 499 12.09 27.53 15.53
C LEU A 499 10.87 26.89 14.81
N PRO A 500 11.00 26.25 13.63
CA PRO A 500 9.91 25.51 13.02
C PRO A 500 9.23 24.49 13.95
N HIS A 501 10.02 23.73 14.74
CA HIS A 501 9.47 22.79 15.72
C HIS A 501 8.68 23.50 16.83
N LEU A 502 9.19 24.63 17.33
CA LEU A 502 8.51 25.44 18.35
C LEU A 502 7.14 25.94 17.85
N LEU A 503 7.08 26.41 16.61
CA LEU A 503 5.87 26.96 16.01
C LEU A 503 4.80 25.90 15.77
N VAL A 504 5.17 24.70 15.32
CA VAL A 504 4.22 23.58 15.21
C VAL A 504 3.63 23.21 16.56
N CYS A 505 4.46 23.13 17.62
CA CYS A 505 3.96 22.88 18.98
C CYS A 505 2.96 23.96 19.42
N LEU A 506 3.25 25.23 19.13
CA LEU A 506 2.37 26.35 19.48
C LEU A 506 1.05 26.31 18.70
N GLU A 507 1.07 26.04 17.39
CA GLU A 507 -0.13 25.94 16.56
C GLU A 507 -1.04 24.79 17.00
N ARG A 508 -0.46 23.63 17.32
CA ARG A 508 -1.21 22.48 17.86
C ARG A 508 -1.78 22.77 19.25
N GLY A 509 -1.02 23.41 20.14
CA GLY A 509 -1.52 23.82 21.45
C GLY A 509 -2.70 24.79 21.35
N ILE A 510 -2.66 25.73 20.40
CA ILE A 510 -3.78 26.65 20.11
C ILE A 510 -4.99 25.86 19.59
N ALA A 511 -4.81 24.94 18.64
CA ALA A 511 -5.89 24.12 18.10
C ALA A 511 -6.58 23.27 19.17
N LEU A 512 -5.80 22.63 20.06
CA LEU A 512 -6.32 21.86 21.19
C LEU A 512 -7.12 22.74 22.16
N THR A 513 -6.63 23.95 22.43
CA THR A 513 -7.33 24.92 23.30
C THR A 513 -8.64 25.40 22.65
N HIS A 514 -8.68 25.56 21.31
CA HIS A 514 -9.92 25.83 20.58
C HIS A 514 -10.90 24.67 20.66
N ALA A 515 -10.43 23.43 20.51
CA ALA A 515 -11.28 22.24 20.66
C ALA A 515 -11.87 22.15 22.08
N ALA A 516 -11.07 22.43 23.11
CA ALA A 516 -11.54 22.53 24.49
C ALA A 516 -12.61 23.62 24.65
N LYS A 517 -12.44 24.81 24.06
CA LYS A 517 -13.44 25.88 24.06
C LYS A 517 -14.77 25.43 23.47
N THR A 518 -14.74 24.72 22.35
CA THR A 518 -15.94 24.20 21.67
C THR A 518 -16.63 23.14 22.54
N LYS A 519 -15.87 22.20 23.12
CA LYS A 519 -16.39 21.19 24.06
C LYS A 519 -17.04 21.86 25.28
N THR A 520 -16.38 22.83 25.92
CA THR A 520 -16.93 23.57 27.07
C THR A 520 -18.17 24.39 26.69
N LYS A 521 -18.24 24.98 25.48
CA LYS A 521 -19.44 25.68 24.99
C LYS A 521 -20.65 24.74 24.87
N VAL A 522 -20.45 23.53 24.34
CA VAL A 522 -21.51 22.52 24.21
C VAL A 522 -22.00 22.06 25.58
N LEU A 523 -21.09 21.86 26.54
CA LEU A 523 -21.44 21.47 27.92
C LEU A 523 -22.16 22.60 28.67
N PHE A 524 -21.71 23.85 28.50
CA PHE A 524 -22.32 25.03 29.12
C PHE A 524 -23.79 25.21 28.71
N ASN A 525 -24.16 24.84 27.48
CA ASN A 525 -25.55 24.94 27.00
C ASN A 525 -26.46 23.79 27.49
N LYS A 526 -25.92 22.75 28.13
CA LYS A 526 -26.65 21.51 28.49
C LYS A 526 -26.77 21.25 29.99
N GLU A 527 -25.98 21.91 30.83
CA GLU A 527 -25.82 21.61 32.27
C GLU A 527 -26.72 22.47 33.19
N SER A 528 -26.95 21.98 34.42
CA SER A 528 -27.79 22.62 35.44
C SER A 528 -27.09 23.81 36.14
N HIS A 529 -27.88 24.67 36.81
CA HIS A 529 -27.43 25.95 37.39
C HIS A 529 -26.18 25.87 38.29
N GLU A 530 -25.95 24.78 39.02
CA GLU A 530 -24.78 24.63 39.91
C GLU A 530 -23.45 24.41 39.16
N LYS A 531 -23.48 23.78 37.98
CA LYS A 531 -22.26 23.54 37.18
C LYS A 531 -21.94 24.68 36.21
N LEU A 532 -22.88 25.60 35.99
CA LEU A 532 -22.68 26.75 35.11
C LEU A 532 -21.60 27.72 35.62
N GLU A 533 -21.46 27.89 36.94
CA GLU A 533 -20.42 28.75 37.51
C GLU A 533 -19.02 28.19 37.26
N GLU A 534 -18.85 26.87 37.47
CA GLU A 534 -17.60 26.16 37.22
C GLU A 534 -17.24 26.16 35.72
N LEU A 535 -18.21 25.85 34.86
CA LEU A 535 -18.00 25.92 33.40
C LEU A 535 -17.74 27.36 32.92
N GLY A 536 -18.30 28.37 33.60
CA GLY A 536 -18.02 29.79 33.35
C GLY A 536 -16.57 30.18 33.68
N LYS A 537 -16.03 29.69 34.80
CA LYS A 537 -14.62 29.85 35.18
C LYS A 537 -13.70 29.14 34.19
N GLN A 538 -14.00 27.91 33.81
CA GLN A 538 -13.24 27.15 32.80
C GLN A 538 -13.23 27.85 31.44
N ARG A 539 -14.38 28.36 30.98
CA ARG A 539 -14.48 29.10 29.71
C ARG A 539 -13.66 30.39 29.73
N SER A 540 -13.64 31.10 30.86
CA SER A 540 -12.81 32.30 31.05
C SER A 540 -11.32 31.95 31.02
N GLY A 541 -10.91 30.88 31.71
CA GLY A 541 -9.54 30.36 31.67
C GLY A 541 -9.09 29.99 30.25
N ILE A 542 -9.90 29.21 29.52
CA ILE A 542 -9.63 28.84 28.12
C ILE A 542 -9.51 30.10 27.23
N ALA A 543 -10.35 31.11 27.44
CA ALA A 543 -10.29 32.36 26.67
C ALA A 543 -9.00 33.15 26.95
N THR A 544 -8.53 33.20 28.19
CA THR A 544 -7.24 33.83 28.54
C THR A 544 -6.06 33.08 27.93
N LEU A 545 -6.10 31.75 27.94
CA LEU A 545 -5.06 30.90 27.37
C LEU A 545 -4.97 31.06 25.85
N LEU A 546 -6.10 31.14 25.14
CA LEU A 546 -6.13 31.42 23.70
C LEU A 546 -5.57 32.80 23.33
N LYS A 547 -5.85 33.82 24.16
CA LYS A 547 -5.24 35.15 23.98
C LYS A 547 -3.72 35.08 24.14
N LYS A 548 -3.22 34.34 25.14
CA LYS A 548 -1.78 34.12 25.36
C LYS A 548 -1.14 33.39 24.17
N GLY A 549 -1.72 32.27 23.72
CA GLY A 549 -1.22 31.52 22.56
C GLY A 549 -1.22 32.35 21.27
N SER A 550 -2.27 33.13 21.02
CA SER A 550 -2.36 34.01 19.84
C SER A 550 -1.32 35.14 19.86
N LYS A 551 -1.03 35.70 21.05
CA LYS A 551 0.04 36.70 21.23
C LYS A 551 1.41 36.09 20.93
N LEU A 552 1.68 34.90 21.48
CA LEU A 552 2.93 34.17 21.24
C LEU A 552 3.12 33.83 19.76
N ARG A 553 2.05 33.41 19.07
CA ARG A 553 2.10 33.09 17.63
C ARG A 553 2.52 34.30 16.81
N LYS A 554 1.91 35.47 17.08
CA LYS A 554 2.27 36.74 16.42
C LYS A 554 3.68 37.22 16.74
N GLN A 555 4.18 36.91 17.94
CA GLN A 555 5.52 37.32 18.35
C GLN A 555 6.62 36.46 17.70
N LEU A 556 6.35 35.17 17.51
CA LEU A 556 7.31 34.16 17.04
C LEU A 556 7.12 33.74 15.57
N GLU A 557 6.10 34.26 14.87
CA GLU A 557 5.88 33.94 13.46
C GLU A 557 7.10 34.34 12.61
N PRO A 558 7.38 33.63 11.50
CA PRO A 558 8.57 33.90 10.69
C PRO A 558 8.69 35.35 10.17
N SER A 559 7.56 36.02 9.95
CA SER A 559 7.45 37.43 9.50
C SER A 559 7.63 38.48 10.61
N SER A 560 7.68 38.05 11.88
CA SER A 560 7.70 38.93 13.04
C SER A 560 8.96 39.83 13.07
N SER A 561 8.78 41.08 13.49
CA SER A 561 9.89 42.03 13.67
C SER A 561 10.88 41.56 14.74
N THR A 562 10.47 40.69 15.66
CA THR A 562 11.34 40.04 16.67
C THR A 562 12.56 39.38 16.02
N HIS A 563 12.40 38.78 14.84
CA HIS A 563 13.50 38.09 14.17
C HIS A 563 14.43 39.02 13.37
N ARG A 564 14.01 40.26 13.10
CA ARG A 564 14.87 41.28 12.48
C ARG A 564 15.95 41.77 13.45
N ALA A 565 15.61 41.89 14.73
CA ALA A 565 16.54 42.28 15.79
C ALA A 565 17.56 41.18 16.14
N ARG A 566 17.29 39.92 15.78
CA ARG A 566 18.14 38.74 16.04
C ARG A 566 18.52 38.55 17.51
N ASP A 567 17.63 38.97 18.40
CA ASP A 567 17.82 38.87 19.84
C ASP A 567 17.57 37.43 20.31
N ILE A 568 18.65 36.76 20.71
CA ILE A 568 18.62 35.37 21.19
C ILE A 568 17.92 35.29 22.56
N ASP A 569 18.04 36.30 23.40
CA ASP A 569 17.46 36.30 24.74
C ASP A 569 15.94 36.57 24.67
N ALA A 570 15.50 37.39 23.73
CA ALA A 570 14.08 37.51 23.39
C ALA A 570 13.51 36.18 22.85
N LEU A 571 14.24 35.47 22.00
CA LEU A 571 13.83 34.16 21.49
C LEU A 571 13.76 33.10 22.60
N ARG A 572 14.72 33.10 23.53
CA ARG A 572 14.70 32.23 24.72
C ARG A 572 13.49 32.52 25.61
N SER A 573 13.22 33.80 25.85
CA SER A 573 12.06 34.23 26.64
C SER A 573 10.76 33.74 25.98
N GLY A 574 10.67 33.86 24.66
CA GLY A 574 9.56 33.30 23.87
C GLY A 574 9.40 31.78 24.03
N VAL A 575 10.48 31.00 24.04
CA VAL A 575 10.42 29.54 24.27
C VAL A 575 9.90 29.21 25.67
N LEU A 576 10.32 29.94 26.70
CA LEU A 576 9.85 29.74 28.08
C LEU A 576 8.36 30.10 28.22
N GLU A 577 7.91 31.18 27.56
CA GLU A 577 6.49 31.53 27.55
C GLU A 577 5.63 30.49 26.81
N VAL A 578 6.17 29.85 25.76
CA VAL A 578 5.53 28.71 25.08
C VAL A 578 5.47 27.50 26.01
N GLU A 579 6.52 27.21 26.79
CA GLU A 579 6.49 26.13 27.80
C GLU A 579 5.35 26.32 28.80
N GLU A 580 5.24 27.53 29.36
CA GLU A 580 4.19 27.88 30.32
C GLU A 580 2.79 27.81 29.70
N PHE A 581 2.65 28.23 28.43
CA PHE A 581 1.41 28.06 27.68
C PHE A 581 1.05 26.57 27.52
N MET A 582 2.01 25.73 27.15
CA MET A 582 1.78 24.30 26.91
C MET A 582 1.39 23.54 28.18
N GLN A 583 1.88 23.96 29.36
CA GLN A 583 1.45 23.40 30.65
C GLN A 583 -0.02 23.70 30.98
N GLY A 584 -0.60 24.77 30.42
CA GLY A 584 -2.00 25.14 30.59
C GLY A 584 -2.96 24.45 29.61
N VAL A 585 -2.46 23.73 28.60
CA VAL A 585 -3.31 23.09 27.56
C VAL A 585 -4.01 21.85 28.15
N PRO A 586 -5.33 21.69 27.99
CA PRO A 586 -6.10 20.61 28.61
C PRO A 586 -5.78 19.15 28.18
N SER A 587 -4.91 18.94 27.20
CA SER A 587 -4.61 17.61 26.62
C SER A 587 -3.15 17.19 26.84
N SER A 588 -2.92 15.88 26.92
CA SER A 588 -1.60 15.26 27.17
C SER A 588 -0.52 15.75 26.19
N MET A 589 0.52 16.40 26.71
CA MET A 589 1.69 16.89 25.95
C MET A 589 2.51 15.80 25.24
N LYS A 590 2.22 14.51 25.47
CA LYS A 590 3.04 13.38 25.01
C LYS A 590 3.33 13.41 23.49
N ASP A 591 2.36 13.82 22.68
CA ASP A 591 2.49 13.82 21.21
C ASP A 591 3.32 14.99 20.67
N MET A 592 3.50 16.06 21.46
CA MET A 592 4.26 17.27 21.08
C MET A 592 5.59 17.41 21.84
N GLN A 593 5.82 16.54 22.83
CA GLN A 593 6.98 16.64 23.71
C GLN A 593 8.30 16.43 22.99
N SER A 594 8.34 15.58 21.95
CA SER A 594 9.55 15.34 21.17
C SER A 594 9.99 16.59 20.38
N ASP A 595 9.07 17.23 19.66
CA ASP A 595 9.31 18.46 18.90
C ASP A 595 9.62 19.66 19.80
N PHE A 596 8.88 19.81 20.90
CA PHE A 596 9.16 20.87 21.88
C PHE A 596 10.57 20.73 22.49
N GLN A 597 11.01 19.49 22.77
CA GLN A 597 12.35 19.24 23.28
C GLN A 597 13.46 19.57 22.26
N ILE A 598 13.20 19.44 20.96
CA ILE A 598 14.14 19.88 19.91
C ILE A 598 14.28 21.41 19.95
N ALA A 599 13.17 22.13 20.03
CA ALA A 599 13.16 23.59 20.13
C ALA A 599 13.83 24.09 21.42
N TYR A 600 13.43 23.53 22.57
CA TYR A 600 13.96 23.88 23.88
C TYR A 600 15.47 23.62 23.95
N LYS A 601 15.92 22.43 23.53
CA LYS A 601 17.35 22.10 23.57
C LYS A 601 18.16 22.96 22.61
N GLY A 602 17.61 23.29 21.44
CA GLY A 602 18.29 24.10 20.44
C GLY A 602 18.46 25.57 20.83
N ILE A 603 17.45 26.16 21.49
CA ILE A 603 17.40 27.61 21.75
C ILE A 603 17.83 27.96 23.19
N VAL A 604 17.40 27.17 24.18
CA VAL A 604 17.56 27.49 25.60
C VAL A 604 18.89 26.96 26.16
N THR A 605 19.28 25.72 25.83
CA THR A 605 20.56 25.16 26.31
C THR A 605 21.75 25.83 25.61
N LYS A 606 22.63 26.47 26.39
CA LYS A 606 23.92 26.98 25.87
C LYS A 606 24.78 25.81 25.41
N LYS A 607 25.22 25.82 24.14
CA LYS A 607 26.30 24.92 23.66
C LYS A 607 27.60 25.29 24.39
N VAL A 608 28.01 24.49 25.36
CA VAL A 608 29.38 24.52 25.88
C VAL A 608 30.31 24.19 24.70
N HIS A 609 31.19 25.14 24.34
CA HIS A 609 32.22 24.91 23.33
C HIS A 609 33.23 23.90 23.89
N ALA A 610 33.16 22.66 23.41
CA ALA A 610 34.17 21.66 23.70
C ALA A 610 35.40 21.91 22.81
N GLY A 611 36.50 22.40 23.39
CA GLY A 611 37.83 22.06 22.89
C GLY A 611 38.94 23.11 22.86
N GLU A 612 39.20 23.87 23.92
CA GLU A 612 40.61 24.07 24.33
C GLU A 612 41.11 22.70 24.85
N LYS A 613 41.51 21.81 23.95
CA LYS A 613 42.22 20.59 24.36
C LYS A 613 43.69 20.94 24.50
N LYS A 614 44.16 21.07 25.75
CA LYS A 614 45.60 21.09 26.07
C LYS A 614 46.26 19.85 25.45
N LYS A 615 47.28 20.07 24.62
CA LYS A 615 48.12 19.00 24.06
C LYS A 615 48.81 18.22 25.20
N PRO A 616 48.94 16.89 25.11
CA PRO A 616 49.71 16.12 26.09
C PRO A 616 51.21 16.46 25.96
N PRO A 617 51.97 16.44 27.09
CA PRO A 617 53.37 16.82 27.08
C PRO A 617 54.20 15.79 26.31
N LEU A 618 55.11 16.31 25.47
CA LEU A 618 56.16 15.54 24.83
C LEU A 618 57.04 14.93 25.93
N ASN A 619 57.13 13.61 26.01
CA ASN A 619 58.21 12.96 26.75
C ASN A 619 59.51 13.19 25.98
N VAL A 620 60.40 13.99 26.58
CA VAL A 620 61.79 14.14 26.19
C VAL A 620 62.63 13.49 27.29
N GLU A 621 63.52 12.58 26.86
CA GLU A 621 64.70 12.03 27.56
C GLU A 621 64.42 11.01 28.71
N VAL A 622 65.15 9.88 28.84
CA VAL A 622 66.52 9.49 28.45
C VAL A 622 66.55 8.03 28.03
#